data_AF-A0A1S6GYJ3-F1
#
_entry.id   AF-A0A1S6GYJ3-F1
#
_cell.length_a   1.000
_cell.length_b   1.000
_cell.length_c   1.000
_cell.angle_alpha   90.00
_cell.angle_beta   90.00
_cell.angle_gamma   90.00
#
_symmetry.space_group_name_H-M   'P 1'
#
loop_
_entity.id
_entity.type
_entity.pdbx_description
1 polymer ?
#
loop_
_entity_poly.entity_id
_entity_poly.type
_entity_poly.pdbx_seq_one_letter_code
_entity_poly.pdbx_strand_id
1 'polypeptide(L)'
;MEKDGWKILAIIFIVLSVILFFIIILESVVLLGVLVYEQDLDDKEVFCDVNICGQYENYSSYVFDEYDEVCYCNDKDGELIHQEVVVID
;
A
#
# COMPACT_ATOMS: atom_id res chain seq x y z
N MET A 1 -12.61 31.41 44.76
CA MET A 1 -12.16 30.18 44.07
C MET A 1 -11.19 30.64 42.97
N GLU A 2 -9.91 30.82 43.29
CA GLU A 2 -8.98 31.47 42.34
C GLU A 2 -7.55 30.90 42.40
N LYS A 3 -7.31 29.79 43.11
CA LYS A 3 -5.95 29.26 43.32
C LYS A 3 -5.58 28.03 42.48
N ASP A 4 -6.55 27.35 41.87
CA ASP A 4 -6.28 26.07 41.18
C ASP A 4 -6.68 26.03 39.69
N GLY A 5 -7.30 27.09 39.16
CA GLY A 5 -7.73 27.14 37.75
C GLY A 5 -6.57 26.98 36.76
N TRP A 6 -5.40 27.55 37.08
CA TRP A 6 -4.20 27.43 36.24
C TRP A 6 -3.64 26.00 36.19
N LYS A 7 -3.79 25.22 37.28
CA LYS A 7 -3.35 23.82 37.33
C LYS A 7 -4.25 22.95 36.44
N ILE A 8 -5.56 23.20 36.47
CA ILE A 8 -6.53 22.50 35.62
C ILE A 8 -6.24 22.82 34.14
N LEU A 9 -6.01 24.10 33.82
CA LEU A 9 -5.62 24.51 32.47
C LEU A 9 -4.34 23.83 32.00
N ALA A 10 -3.31 23.74 32.86
CA ALA A 10 -2.06 23.08 32.54
C ALA A 10 -2.25 21.58 32.26
N ILE A 11 -3.08 20.89 33.05
CA ILE A 11 -3.40 19.46 32.82
C ILE A 11 -4.10 19.29 31.47
N ILE A 12 -5.07 20.15 31.13
CA ILE A 12 -5.76 20.10 29.83
C ILE A 12 -4.77 20.27 28.68
N PHE A 13 -3.85 21.23 28.77
CA PHE A 13 -2.82 21.44 27.75
C PHE A 13 -1.90 20.24 27.56
N ILE A 14 -1.51 19.57 28.65
CA ILE A 14 -0.69 18.36 28.58
C ILE A 14 -1.47 17.25 27.88
N VAL A 15 -2.73 17.02 28.27
CA VAL A 15 -3.58 15.98 27.66
C VAL A 15 -3.80 16.25 26.18
N LEU A 16 -4.11 17.49 25.80
CA LEU A 16 -4.29 17.87 24.39
C LEU A 16 -3.00 17.70 23.59
N SER A 17 -1.85 18.07 24.15
CA SER A 17 -0.55 17.88 23.49
C SER A 17 -0.24 16.40 23.27
N VAL A 18 -0.53 15.55 24.25
CA VAL A 18 -0.33 14.10 24.15
C VAL A 18 -1.25 13.51 23.08
N ILE A 19 -2.54 13.86 23.09
CA ILE A 19 -3.50 13.37 22.08
C ILE A 19 -3.07 13.82 20.68
N LEU A 20 -2.71 15.09 20.51
CA LEU A 20 -2.26 15.63 19.23
C LEU A 20 -1.01 14.90 18.73
N PHE A 21 -0.06 14.62 19.62
CA PHE A 21 1.15 13.85 19.29
C PHE A 21 0.83 12.43 18.82
N PHE A 22 -0.09 11.74 19.49
CA PHE A 22 -0.53 10.40 19.07
C PHE A 22 -1.21 10.41 17.69
N ILE A 23 -2.04 11.42 17.40
CA ILE A 23 -2.69 11.56 16.10
C ILE A 23 -1.65 11.72 14.98
N ILE A 24 -0.66 12.60 15.18
CA ILE A 24 0.40 12.85 14.18
C ILE A 24 1.19 11.56 13.89
N ILE A 25 1.54 10.79 14.92
CA ILE A 25 2.26 9.51 14.73
C ILE A 25 1.40 8.53 13.94
N LEU A 26 0.13 8.41 14.29
CA LEU A 26 -0.76 7.44 13.64
C LEU A 26 -0.96 7.77 12.16
N GLU A 27 -1.19 9.03 11.81
CA GLU A 27 -1.25 9.48 10.42
C GLU A 27 0.05 9.18 9.65
N SER A 28 1.20 9.43 10.28
CA SER A 28 2.50 9.18 9.66
C SER A 28 2.73 7.68 9.38
N VAL A 29 2.35 6.81 10.32
CA VAL A 29 2.47 5.35 10.17
C VAL A 29 1.55 4.85 9.07
N VAL A 30 0.30 5.35 9.01
CA VAL A 30 -0.65 4.97 7.96
C VAL A 30 -0.14 5.39 6.58
N LEU A 31 0.36 6.62 6.45
CA LEU A 31 0.95 7.11 5.19
C LEU A 31 2.14 6.26 4.74
N LEU A 32 3.05 5.93 5.66
CA LEU A 32 4.18 5.06 5.35
C LEU A 32 3.73 3.66 4.93
N GLY A 33 2.70 3.10 5.58
CA GLY A 33 2.13 1.81 5.21
C GLY A 33 1.53 1.80 3.81
N VAL A 34 0.81 2.86 3.43
CA VAL A 34 0.25 3.02 2.07
C VAL A 34 1.37 3.12 1.04
N LEU A 35 2.42 3.91 1.31
CA LEU A 35 3.54 4.05 0.38
C LEU A 35 4.29 2.73 0.17
N VAL A 36 4.51 1.95 1.24
CA VAL A 36 5.16 0.63 1.13
C VAL A 36 4.26 -0.33 0.36
N TYR A 37 2.95 -0.32 0.61
CA TYR A 37 2.00 -1.17 -0.11
C TYR A 37 1.92 -0.84 -1.60
N GLU A 38 1.90 0.45 -1.96
CA GLU A 38 1.95 0.89 -3.36
C GLU A 38 3.25 0.46 -4.05
N GLN A 39 4.40 0.56 -3.37
CA GLN A 39 5.67 0.10 -3.90
C GLN A 39 5.70 -1.43 -4.14
N ASP A 40 5.17 -2.21 -3.19
CA ASP A 40 5.09 -3.67 -3.34
C ASP A 40 4.18 -4.07 -4.51
N LEU A 41 3.07 -3.34 -4.73
CA LEU A 41 2.19 -3.57 -5.88
C LEU A 41 2.90 -3.25 -7.21
N ASP A 42 3.59 -2.10 -7.30
CA ASP A 42 4.36 -1.73 -8.49
C ASP A 42 5.43 -2.79 -8.82
N ASP A 43 6.14 -3.30 -7.80
CA ASP A 43 7.15 -4.35 -7.99
C ASP A 43 6.52 -5.66 -8.49
N LYS A 44 5.33 -6.02 -7.99
CA LYS A 44 4.56 -7.18 -8.46
C LYS A 44 4.07 -7.00 -9.90
N GLU A 45 3.59 -5.82 -10.27
CA GLU A 45 3.18 -5.50 -11.63
C GLU A 45 4.35 -5.58 -12.61
N VAL A 46 5.50 -5.01 -12.24
CA VAL A 46 6.73 -5.10 -13.05
C VAL A 46 7.19 -6.55 -13.17
N PHE A 47 7.09 -7.35 -12.10
CA PHE A 47 7.40 -8.77 -12.14
C PHE A 47 6.48 -9.53 -13.10
N CYS A 48 5.16 -9.27 -13.07
CA CYS A 48 4.23 -9.86 -14.01
C CYS A 48 4.61 -9.55 -15.46
N ASP A 49 4.86 -8.28 -15.76
CA ASP A 49 5.14 -7.85 -17.13
C ASP A 49 6.45 -8.42 -17.65
N VAL A 50 7.53 -8.35 -16.87
CA VAL A 50 8.88 -8.69 -17.34
C VAL A 50 9.19 -10.17 -17.17
N ASN A 51 8.87 -10.76 -16.01
CA ASN A 51 9.33 -12.09 -15.65
C ASN A 51 8.37 -13.19 -16.07
N ILE A 52 7.06 -12.92 -16.09
CA ILE A 52 6.05 -13.91 -16.48
C ILE A 52 5.62 -13.67 -17.92
N CYS A 53 5.02 -12.52 -18.21
CA CYS A 53 4.43 -12.25 -19.52
C CYS A 53 5.46 -11.94 -20.61
N GLY A 54 6.55 -11.27 -20.27
CA GLY A 54 7.63 -10.88 -21.18
C GLY A 54 8.38 -12.06 -21.80
N GLN A 55 8.16 -13.28 -21.31
CA GLN A 55 8.70 -14.52 -21.90
C GLN A 55 7.93 -14.97 -23.15
N TYR A 56 6.73 -14.43 -23.40
CA TYR A 56 5.86 -14.84 -24.50
C TYR A 56 5.91 -13.84 -25.66
N GLU A 57 6.38 -14.27 -26.84
CA GLU A 57 6.57 -13.39 -28.01
C GLU A 57 5.28 -12.72 -28.52
N ASN A 58 4.12 -13.32 -28.27
CA ASN A 58 2.82 -12.83 -28.77
C ASN A 58 2.03 -12.02 -27.74
N TYR A 59 2.57 -11.85 -26.54
CA TYR A 59 1.92 -11.10 -25.48
C TYR A 59 1.91 -9.59 -25.78
N SER A 60 0.83 -8.92 -25.40
CA SER A 60 0.71 -7.46 -25.54
C SER A 60 0.27 -6.70 -24.29
N SER A 61 -0.36 -7.37 -23.32
CA SER A 61 -0.89 -6.71 -22.13
C SER A 61 -1.07 -7.67 -20.97
N TYR A 62 -0.67 -7.26 -19.78
CA TYR A 62 -0.84 -8.02 -18.54
C TYR A 62 -1.96 -7.44 -17.68
N VAL A 63 -2.50 -8.28 -16.82
CA VAL A 63 -3.35 -7.90 -15.71
C VAL A 63 -2.83 -8.63 -14.48
N PHE A 64 -2.46 -7.90 -13.43
CA PHE A 64 -2.18 -8.49 -12.13
C PHE A 64 -3.45 -8.44 -11.27
N ASP A 65 -3.89 -9.59 -10.79
CA ASP A 65 -4.95 -9.68 -9.77
C ASP A 65 -4.31 -9.68 -8.38
N GLU A 66 -4.49 -8.57 -7.66
CA GLU A 66 -3.95 -8.37 -6.32
C GLU A 66 -4.54 -9.29 -5.24
N TYR A 67 -5.75 -9.83 -5.45
CA TYR A 67 -6.44 -10.66 -4.45
C TYR A 67 -5.99 -12.11 -4.52
N ASP A 68 -5.91 -12.62 -5.74
CA ASP A 68 -5.48 -14.01 -6.00
C ASP A 68 -3.97 -14.12 -6.27
N GLU A 69 -3.26 -12.98 -6.33
CA GLU A 69 -1.85 -12.86 -6.68
C GLU A 69 -1.50 -13.55 -8.00
N VAL A 70 -2.34 -13.35 -9.04
CA VAL A 70 -2.18 -14.00 -10.35
C VAL A 70 -1.83 -12.98 -11.42
N CYS A 71 -0.80 -13.26 -12.21
CA CYS A 71 -0.55 -12.54 -13.46
C CYS A 71 -1.31 -13.21 -14.60
N TYR A 72 -2.07 -12.42 -15.36
CA TYR A 72 -2.74 -12.84 -16.59
C TYR A 72 -2.06 -12.17 -17.78
N CYS A 73 -1.54 -12.97 -18.71
CA CYS A 73 -0.88 -12.51 -19.92
C CYS A 73 -1.81 -12.66 -21.12
N ASN A 74 -2.17 -11.55 -21.76
CA ASN A 74 -3.10 -11.54 -22.89
C ASN A 74 -2.39 -11.20 -24.21
N ASP A 75 -2.90 -11.75 -25.31
CA ASP A 75 -2.47 -11.40 -26.67
C ASP A 75 -3.10 -10.09 -27.15
N LYS A 76 -2.78 -9.72 -28.39
CA LYS A 76 -3.25 -8.48 -29.03
C LYS A 76 -4.77 -8.45 -29.26
N ASP A 77 -5.40 -9.61 -29.29
CA ASP A 77 -6.84 -9.77 -29.44
C ASP A 77 -7.54 -9.80 -28.07
N GLY A 78 -6.77 -9.79 -26.96
CA GLY A 78 -7.27 -9.82 -25.59
C GLY A 78 -7.52 -11.23 -25.06
N GLU A 79 -7.04 -12.27 -25.75
CA GLU A 79 -7.18 -13.66 -25.34
C GLU A 79 -6.08 -14.05 -24.36
N LEU A 80 -6.44 -14.85 -23.36
CA LEU A 80 -5.52 -15.33 -22.34
C LEU A 80 -4.52 -16.32 -22.94
N ILE A 81 -3.24 -15.96 -22.95
CA ILE A 81 -2.15 -16.82 -23.38
C ILE A 81 -1.63 -17.65 -22.21
N HIS A 82 -1.47 -17.01 -21.05
CA HIS A 82 -0.86 -17.62 -19.87
C HIS A 82 -1.37 -16.99 -18.58
N GLN A 83 -1.42 -17.79 -17.52
CA GLN A 83 -1.68 -17.30 -16.16
C GLN A 83 -0.77 -18.04 -15.17
N GLU A 84 -0.21 -17.32 -14.21
CA GLU A 84 0.66 -17.87 -13.17
C GLU A 84 0.43 -17.17 -11.83
N VAL A 85 0.40 -17.96 -10.76
CA VAL A 85 0.35 -17.46 -9.39
C VAL A 85 1.74 -16.94 -9.01
N VAL A 86 1.80 -15.70 -8.57
CA VAL A 86 3.01 -15.03 -8.12
C VAL A 86 3.25 -15.41 -6.67
N VAL A 87 4.19 -16.32 -6.43
CA VAL A 87 4.70 -16.57 -5.07
C VAL A 87 6.00 -15.78 -4.92
N ILE A 88 5.90 -14.58 -4.33
CA ILE A 88 7.08 -13.79 -3.96
C ILE A 88 7.42 -14.16 -2.50
N ASP A 89 8.54 -14.88 -2.33
CA ASP A 89 9.16 -15.19 -1.04
C ASP A 89 9.90 -13.96 -0.45
#